data_AF-A0AAW2V816-F1
#
_entry.id   AF-A0AAW2V816-F1
#
_cell.length_a   1.000
_cell.length_b   1.000
_cell.length_c   1.000
_cell.angle_alpha   90.00
_cell.angle_beta   90.00
_cell.angle_gamma   90.00
#
_symmetry.space_group_name_H-M   'P 1'
#
loop_
_entity.id
_entity.type
_entity.pdbx_description
1 polymer ?
#
loop_
_entity_poly.entity_id
_entity_poly.type
_entity_poly.pdbx_seq_one_letter_code
_entity_poly.pdbx_strand_id
1 'polypeptide(L)' 'MYGFEALTFNIHGGYLEAIVRGYRSGLLTAADYNNLCQCETLDDIKMHLSATEYGSYLQNG' A
#
# COMPACT_ATOMS: atom_id res chain seq x y z
N MET A 1 28.79 -1.18 11.03
CA MET A 1 29.26 0.14 10.55
C MET A 1 28.20 0.70 9.61
N TYR A 2 27.05 1.14 10.14
CA TYR A 2 25.91 1.66 9.32
C TYR A 2 25.74 3.19 9.43
N GLY A 3 26.46 3.85 10.34
CA GLY A 3 26.23 5.26 10.66
C GLY A 3 26.61 6.23 9.54
N PHE A 4 27.66 5.93 8.76
CA PHE A 4 28.10 6.82 7.68
C PHE A 4 27.24 6.66 6.41
N GLU A 5 26.77 5.44 6.13
CA GLU A 5 25.89 5.16 4.98
C GLU A 5 24.57 5.93 5.09
N ALA A 6 23.96 6.02 6.28
CA ALA A 6 22.73 6.77 6.48
C ALA A 6 22.88 8.29 6.22
N LEU A 7 24.09 8.86 6.37
CA LEU A 7 24.33 10.28 6.16
C LEU A 7 24.34 10.66 4.67
N THR A 8 24.78 9.75 3.80
CA THR A 8 24.87 9.98 2.34
C THR A 8 23.84 9.22 1.53
N PHE A 9 23.13 8.26 2.13
CA PHE A 9 22.14 7.41 1.44
C PHE A 9 21.08 8.23 0.70
N ASN A 10 20.53 9.26 1.35
CA ASN A 10 19.47 10.07 0.78
C ASN A 10 19.90 10.84 -0.50
N ILE A 11 21.20 11.07 -0.70
CA ILE A 11 21.73 11.75 -1.89
C ILE A 11 21.46 10.94 -3.16
N HIS A 12 21.49 9.60 -3.05
CA HIS A 12 21.33 8.71 -4.20
C HIS A 12 20.05 7.86 -4.13
N GLY A 13 19.66 7.43 -2.93
CA GLY A 13 18.57 6.49 -2.69
C GLY A 13 17.28 7.11 -2.17
N GLY A 14 17.29 8.37 -1.73
CA GLY A 14 16.15 8.98 -1.03
C GLY A 14 14.86 9.01 -1.86
N TYR A 15 14.96 9.33 -3.15
CA TYR A 15 13.79 9.35 -4.05
C TYR A 15 13.16 7.95 -4.23
N LEU A 16 13.99 6.94 -4.50
CA LEU A 16 13.51 5.56 -4.66
C LEU A 16 12.98 5.00 -3.34
N GLU A 17 13.62 5.32 -2.21
CA GLU A 17 13.16 4.92 -0.89
C GLU A 17 11.78 5.53 -0.58
N ALA A 18 11.57 6.81 -0.88
CA ALA A 18 10.28 7.47 -0.73
C ALA A 18 9.18 6.79 -1.57
N ILE A 19 9.47 6.45 -2.83
CA ILE A 19 8.51 5.73 -3.69
C ILE A 19 8.18 4.35 -3.11
N VAL A 20 9.20 3.57 -2.75
CA VAL A 20 9.01 2.22 -2.21
C VAL A 20 8.22 2.27 -0.89
N ARG A 21 8.48 3.26 -0.04
CA ARG A 21 7.68 3.50 1.18
C ARG A 21 6.25 3.92 0.86
N GLY A 22 6.05 4.72 -0.19
CA GLY A 22 4.73 5.04 -0.72
C GLY A 22 3.95 3.79 -1.10
N TYR A 23 4.52 2.92 -1.94
CA TYR A 23 3.88 1.66 -2.31
C TYR A 23 3.64 0.72 -1.12
N ARG A 24 4.56 0.70 -0.14
CA ARG A 24 4.35 -0.05 1.10
C ARG A 24 3.14 0.48 1.89
N SER A 25 2.89 1.79 1.85
CA SER A 25 1.74 2.39 2.52
C SER A 25 0.40 1.97 1.92
N GLY A 26 0.39 1.53 0.65
CA GLY A 26 -0.79 1.01 -0.03
C GLY A 26 -1.12 -0.45 0.24
N LEU A 27 -0.25 -1.16 0.98
CA LEU A 27 -0.54 -2.53 1.37
C LEU A 27 -1.70 -2.57 2.36
N LEU A 28 -2.58 -3.56 2.18
CA LEU A 28 -3.73 -3.77 3.05
C LEU A 28 -3.28 -3.94 4.50
N THR A 29 -3.95 -3.22 5.38
CA THR A 29 -3.72 -3.30 6.82
C THR A 29 -4.49 -4.46 7.43
N ALA A 30 -4.18 -4.81 8.67
CA ALA A 30 -4.96 -5.80 9.42
C ALA A 30 -6.45 -5.42 9.50
N ALA A 31 -6.78 -4.13 9.58
CA ALA A 31 -8.17 -3.66 9.60
C ALA A 31 -8.87 -3.95 8.27
N ASP A 32 -8.21 -3.70 7.14
CA ASP A 32 -8.75 -3.98 5.80
C ASP A 32 -9.03 -5.48 5.64
N TYR A 33 -8.09 -6.34 6.06
CA TYR A 33 -8.30 -7.79 6.04
C TYR A 33 -9.46 -8.25 6.93
N ASN A 34 -9.67 -7.62 8.10
CA ASN A 34 -10.82 -7.93 8.95
C ASN A 34 -12.15 -7.59 8.25
N ASN A 35 -12.21 -6.46 7.54
CA ASN A 35 -13.39 -6.06 6.77
C ASN A 35 -13.65 -7.04 5.61
N LEU A 36 -12.60 -7.43 4.88
CA LEU A 36 -12.71 -8.39 3.77
C LEU A 36 -13.18 -9.77 4.22
N CYS A 37 -12.77 -10.23 5.40
CA CYS A 37 -13.21 -11.52 5.94
C CYS A 37 -14.70 -11.56 6.29
N GLN A 38 -15.33 -10.39 6.49
CA GLN A 38 -16.76 -10.26 6.81
C GLN A 38 -17.64 -10.08 5.58
N CYS A 39 -17.05 -9.93 4.40
CA CYS A 39 -17.80 -9.77 3.15
C CYS A 39 -18.51 -11.08 2.78
N GLU A 40 -19.77 -10.97 2.35
CA GLU A 40 -20.58 -12.12 1.94
C GLU A 40 -20.66 -12.24 0.41
N THR A 41 -20.45 -11.13 -0.30
CA THR A 41 -20.53 -11.08 -1.77
C THR A 41 -19.27 -10.47 -2.41
N LEU A 42 -19.10 -10.72 -3.71
CA LEU A 42 -18.04 -10.09 -4.49
C LEU A 42 -18.24 -8.57 -4.63
N ASP A 43 -19.49 -8.08 -4.59
CA ASP A 43 -19.78 -6.65 -4.60
C ASP A 43 -19.31 -5.98 -3.31
N ASP A 44 -19.46 -6.63 -2.14
CA ASP A 44 -18.92 -6.12 -0.87
C ASP A 44 -17.39 -6.05 -0.90
N ILE A 45 -16.73 -7.08 -1.44
CA ILE A 45 -15.27 -7.10 -1.61
C ILE A 45 -14.84 -5.95 -2.53
N LYS A 46 -15.52 -5.74 -3.66
CA LYS A 46 -15.24 -4.63 -4.57
C LYS A 46 -15.43 -3.29 -3.88
N MET A 47 -16.48 -3.12 -3.09
CA MET A 47 -16.74 -1.89 -2.34
C MET A 47 -15.62 -1.59 -1.35
N HIS A 48 -15.22 -2.58 -0.55
CA HIS A 48 -14.14 -2.41 0.43
C HIS A 48 -12.78 -2.17 -0.21
N LEU A 49 -12.43 -2.90 -1.28
CA LEU A 49 -11.19 -2.67 -2.01
C LEU A 49 -11.20 -1.34 -2.78
N SER A 50 -12.36 -0.84 -3.21
CA SER A 50 -12.48 0.46 -3.89
C SER A 50 -12.13 1.65 -3.00
N ALA A 51 -12.22 1.48 -1.67
CA ALA A 51 -11.80 2.48 -0.69
C ALA A 51 -10.28 2.48 -0.43
N THR A 52 -9.55 1.52 -0.99
CA THR A 52 -8.09 1.41 -0.88
C THR A 52 -7.40 1.91 -2.17
N GLU A 53 -6.07 1.93 -2.20
CA GLU A 53 -5.32 2.27 -3.43
C GLU A 53 -5.60 1.32 -4.61
N TYR A 54 -6.24 0.16 -4.37
CA TYR A 54 -6.64 -0.77 -5.42
C TYR A 54 -7.89 -0.33 -6.22
N GLY A 55 -8.63 0.70 -5.77
CA GLY A 55 -9.90 1.07 -6.39
C GLY A 55 -9.82 1.45 -7.86
N SER A 56 -8.74 2.11 -8.29
CA SER A 56 -8.51 2.48 -9.70
C SER A 56 -8.45 1.26 -10.64
N TYR A 57 -8.07 0.09 -10.14
CA TYR A 57 -8.01 -1.14 -10.93
C TYR A 57 -9.37 -1.86 -11.02
N LEU A 58 -10.32 -1.50 -10.17
CA LEU A 58 -11.64 -2.14 -10.08
C LEU A 58 -12.73 -1.41 -10.86
N GLN A 59 -12.49 -0.17 -11.27
CA GLN A 59 -13.45 0.66 -12.01
C GLN A 59 -13.68 0.24 -13.48
N ASN A 60 -12.86 -0.66 -14.02
CA ASN A 60 -12.88 -1.04 -15.44
C ASN A 60 -13.33 -2.49 -15.70
N GLY A 61 -14.13 -3.09 -14.80
CA GLY A 61 -14.58 -4.48 -14.88
C GLY A 61 -16.09 -4.65 -14.86
#